data_AF-A0A7S3IFI0-F1
#
_entry.id   AF-A0A7S3IFI0-F1
#
_cell.length_a   1.000
_cell.length_b   1.000
_cell.length_c   1.000
_cell.angle_alpha   90.00
_cell.angle_beta   90.00
_cell.angle_gamma   90.00
#
_symmetry.space_group_name_H-M   'P 1'
#
loop_
_entity.id
_entity.type
_entity.pdbx_description
1 polymer ?
#
loop_
_entity_poly.entity_id
_entity_poly.type
_entity_poly.pdbx_seq_one_letter_code
_entity_poly.pdbx_strand_id
1 'polypeptide(L)'
;MNPNFGKVPKYLEKYNKAAEVKQEEVKRRQEEALRCPPGTKLMPEEDRLKTLTDLKENKKTVTEMLNKMPISMKTQAMQRTQKELEDKLLEIERAIGVMSKKQ
;
A
#
# COMPACT_ATOMS: atom_id res chain seq x y z
N MET A 1 -35.34 -48.63 -16.19
CA MET A 1 -34.83 -47.26 -15.93
C MET A 1 -33.31 -47.28 -15.91
N ASN A 2 -32.64 -46.31 -16.53
CA ASN A 2 -31.18 -46.24 -16.53
C ASN A 2 -30.68 -45.77 -15.14
N PRO A 3 -29.86 -46.54 -14.42
CA PRO A 3 -29.38 -46.21 -13.07
C PRO A 3 -28.48 -44.96 -12.98
N ASN A 4 -28.08 -44.39 -14.12
CA ASN A 4 -27.29 -43.15 -14.22
C ASN A 4 -28.11 -41.94 -14.69
N PHE A 5 -29.42 -42.08 -14.89
CA PHE A 5 -30.26 -40.94 -15.27
C PHE A 5 -30.28 -39.90 -14.13
N GLY A 6 -29.88 -38.66 -14.43
CA GLY A 6 -29.75 -37.57 -13.46
C GLY A 6 -28.40 -37.49 -12.72
N LYS A 7 -27.45 -38.40 -12.97
CA LYS A 7 -26.09 -38.33 -12.41
C LYS A 7 -25.12 -37.69 -13.40
N VAL A 8 -24.26 -36.81 -12.90
CA VAL A 8 -23.19 -36.22 -13.71
C VAL A 8 -22.18 -37.31 -14.07
N PRO A 9 -21.84 -37.49 -15.36
CA PRO A 9 -20.79 -38.40 -15.75
C PRO A 9 -19.44 -38.04 -15.12
N LYS A 10 -18.71 -39.05 -14.62
CA LYS A 10 -17.40 -38.89 -13.95
C LYS A 10 -16.38 -38.04 -14.73
N TYR A 11 -16.45 -38.03 -16.06
CA TYR A 11 -15.53 -37.24 -16.89
C TYR A 11 -15.81 -35.74 -16.78
N LEU A 12 -17.08 -35.33 -16.67
CA LEU A 12 -17.47 -33.93 -16.48
C LEU A 12 -17.10 -33.45 -15.08
N GLU A 13 -17.26 -34.28 -14.06
CA GLU A 13 -16.80 -33.97 -12.69
C GLU A 13 -15.30 -33.71 -12.64
N LYS A 14 -14.50 -34.57 -13.29
CA LYS A 14 -13.05 -34.40 -13.41
C LYS A 14 -12.68 -33.13 -14.18
N TYR A 15 -13.40 -32.83 -15.27
CA TYR A 15 -13.18 -31.63 -16.06
C TYR A 15 -13.45 -30.36 -15.26
N ASN A 16 -14.59 -30.29 -14.56
CA ASN A 16 -14.97 -29.14 -13.74
C ASN A 16 -13.99 -28.92 -12.60
N LYS A 17 -13.57 -30.00 -11.90
CA LYS A 17 -12.57 -29.92 -10.83
C LYS A 17 -11.23 -29.40 -11.36
N ALA A 18 -10.79 -29.88 -12.53
CA ALA A 18 -9.56 -29.39 -13.15
C ALA A 18 -9.67 -27.91 -13.58
N ALA A 19 -10.84 -27.46 -14.02
CA ALA A 19 -11.09 -26.06 -14.34
C ALA A 19 -11.07 -25.17 -13.09
N GLU A 20 -11.65 -25.63 -11.98
CA GLU A 20 -11.66 -24.93 -10.69
C GLU A 20 -10.24 -24.75 -10.15
N VAL A 21 -9.43 -25.81 -10.12
CA VAL A 21 -8.01 -25.73 -9.69
C VAL A 21 -7.24 -24.71 -10.53
N LYS A 22 -7.42 -24.71 -11.86
CA LYS A 22 -6.78 -23.72 -12.74
C LYS A 22 -7.24 -22.29 -12.45
N GLN A 23 -8.53 -22.10 -12.19
CA GLN A 23 -9.06 -20.77 -11.84
C GLN A 23 -8.51 -20.27 -10.51
N GLU A 24 -8.41 -21.12 -9.50
CA GLU A 24 -7.78 -20.79 -8.21
C GLU A 24 -6.31 -20.44 -8.37
N GLU A 25 -5.54 -21.20 -9.17
CA GLU A 25 -4.15 -20.88 -9.44
C GLU A 25 -3.97 -19.53 -10.15
N VAL A 26 -4.84 -19.22 -11.12
CA VAL A 26 -4.83 -17.92 -11.82
C VAL A 26 -5.17 -16.79 -10.84
N LYS A 27 -6.18 -16.95 -10.00
CA LYS A 27 -6.55 -15.96 -8.97
C LYS A 27 -5.40 -15.73 -8.00
N ARG A 28 -4.79 -16.81 -7.48
CA ARG A 28 -3.63 -16.71 -6.56
C ARG A 28 -2.46 -15.97 -7.21
N ARG A 29 -2.14 -16.30 -8.47
CA ARG A 29 -1.08 -15.60 -9.21
C ARG A 29 -1.42 -14.12 -9.45
N GLN A 30 -2.69 -13.79 -9.71
CA GLN A 30 -3.14 -12.42 -9.85
C GLN A 30 -3.04 -11.65 -8.53
N GLU A 31 -3.43 -12.25 -7.41
CA GLU A 31 -3.29 -11.67 -6.06
C GLU A 31 -1.83 -11.42 -5.69
N GLU A 32 -0.95 -12.37 -5.98
CA GLU A 32 0.51 -12.23 -5.80
C GLU A 32 1.07 -11.08 -6.66
N ALA A 33 0.64 -10.98 -7.92
CA ALA A 33 1.03 -9.90 -8.83
C ALA A 33 0.48 -8.53 -8.42
N LEU A 34 -0.70 -8.48 -7.78
CA LEU A 34 -1.23 -7.24 -7.21
C LEU A 34 -0.43 -6.78 -6.00
N ARG A 35 0.09 -7.70 -5.18
CA ARG A 35 0.94 -7.38 -4.02
C ARG A 35 2.29 -6.80 -4.45
N CYS A 36 2.86 -7.32 -5.53
CA CYS A 36 4.11 -6.84 -6.11
C CYS A 36 3.93 -6.60 -7.63
N PRO A 37 3.44 -5.40 -8.02
CA PRO A 37 3.27 -5.06 -9.43
C PRO A 37 4.55 -5.24 -10.25
N PRO A 38 4.44 -5.51 -11.57
CA PRO A 38 5.59 -5.63 -12.45
C PRO A 38 6.53 -4.41 -12.35
N GLY A 39 7.84 -4.66 -12.25
CA GLY A 39 8.84 -3.61 -12.09
C GLY A 39 9.02 -3.10 -10.64
N THR A 40 8.29 -3.66 -9.67
CA THR A 40 8.47 -3.37 -8.24
C THR A 40 9.03 -4.59 -7.50
N LYS A 41 9.63 -4.34 -6.34
CA LYS A 41 10.11 -5.38 -5.42
C LYS A 41 9.68 -5.05 -4.00
N LEU A 42 9.44 -6.09 -3.20
CA LEU A 42 9.23 -5.93 -1.76
C LEU A 42 10.48 -5.28 -1.14
N MET A 43 10.29 -4.12 -0.51
CA MET A 43 11.34 -3.43 0.24
C MET A 43 11.75 -4.29 1.45
N PRO A 44 13.04 -4.56 1.69
CA PRO A 44 13.50 -5.24 2.89
C PRO A 44 13.07 -4.52 4.18
N GLU A 45 12.89 -5.28 5.25
CA GLU A 45 12.43 -4.73 6.54
C GLU A 45 13.42 -3.72 7.14
N GLU A 46 14.72 -3.95 6.98
CA GLU A 46 15.76 -3.03 7.44
C GLU A 46 15.69 -1.67 6.72
N ASP A 47 15.55 -1.70 5.39
CA ASP A 47 15.39 -0.48 4.58
C ASP A 47 14.11 0.27 4.92
N ARG A 48 13.01 -0.46 5.19
CA ARG A 48 11.75 0.13 5.66
C ARG A 48 11.92 0.83 7.00
N LEU A 49 12.60 0.20 7.96
CA LEU A 49 12.84 0.77 9.29
C LEU A 49 13.75 2.01 9.22
N LYS A 50 14.77 1.97 8.36
CA LYS A 50 15.62 3.13 8.10
C LYS A 50 14.80 4.28 7.52
N THR A 51 14.03 4.02 6.47
CA THR A 51 13.14 5.02 5.83
C THR A 51 12.15 5.61 6.84
N LEU A 52 11.58 4.77 7.71
CA LEU A 52 10.65 5.22 8.76
C LEU A 52 11.33 6.13 9.78
N THR A 53 12.60 5.86 10.10
CA THR A 53 13.39 6.69 11.01
C THR A 53 13.65 8.05 10.37
N ASP A 54 14.12 8.07 9.12
CA ASP A 54 14.37 9.30 8.35
C ASP A 54 13.09 10.16 8.25
N LEU A 55 11.93 9.54 7.99
CA LEU A 55 10.64 10.23 7.92
C LEU A 55 10.25 10.87 9.27
N LYS A 56 10.50 10.19 10.39
CA LYS A 56 10.22 10.73 11.73
C LYS A 56 11.12 11.91 12.07
N GLU A 57 12.40 11.84 11.70
CA GLU A 57 13.34 12.95 11.86
C GLU A 57 12.90 14.16 11.03
N ASN A 58 12.54 13.93 9.76
CA ASN A 58 12.05 14.99 8.87
C ASN A 58 10.77 15.64 9.41
N LYS A 59 9.83 14.83 9.93
CA LYS A 59 8.62 15.34 10.61
C LYS A 59 8.97 16.29 11.75
N LYS A 60 9.94 15.90 12.59
CA LYS A 60 10.40 16.73 13.71
C LYS A 60 10.97 18.06 13.19
N THR A 61 11.84 18.02 12.19
CA THR A 61 12.43 19.24 11.60
C THR A 61 11.37 20.18 11.02
N VAL A 62 10.40 19.66 10.26
CA VAL A 62 9.31 20.48 9.68
C VAL A 62 8.43 21.06 10.78
N THR A 63 8.12 20.30 11.83
CA THR A 63 7.35 20.78 12.98
C THR A 63 8.09 21.90 13.72
N GLU A 64 9.40 21.76 13.90
CA GLU A 64 10.24 22.82 14.49
C GLU A 64 10.26 24.08 13.63
N MET A 65 10.29 23.95 12.30
CA MET A 65 10.20 25.09 11.38
C MET A 65 8.85 25.80 11.50
N LEU A 66 7.75 25.04 11.54
CA LEU A 66 6.40 25.58 11.78
C LEU A 66 6.33 26.35 13.11
N ASN A 67 6.85 25.77 14.18
CA ASN A 67 6.85 26.38 15.51
C ASN A 67 7.71 27.65 15.60
N LYS A 68 8.73 27.79 14.75
CA LYS A 68 9.58 28.99 14.68
C LYS A 68 8.95 30.12 13.87
N MET A 69 7.86 29.87 13.14
CA MET A 69 7.20 30.92 12.39
C MET A 69 6.51 31.92 13.32
N PRO A 70 6.51 33.21 12.98
CA PRO A 70 5.89 34.22 13.81
C PRO A 70 4.37 34.09 13.78
N ILE A 71 3.74 34.36 14.93
CA ILE A 71 2.27 34.29 15.10
C ILE A 71 1.56 35.26 14.14
N SER A 72 2.16 36.42 13.86
CA SER A 72 1.60 37.41 12.94
C SER A 72 2.11 37.21 11.51
N MET A 73 1.34 36.44 10.73
CA MET A 73 1.60 36.16 9.30
C MET A 73 1.15 37.33 8.40
N LYS A 74 1.83 38.48 8.50
CA LYS A 74 1.41 39.73 7.82
C LYS A 74 1.62 39.72 6.31
N THR A 75 2.59 38.96 5.81
CA THR A 75 2.92 38.93 4.37
C THR A 75 2.38 37.68 3.70
N GLN A 76 1.99 37.82 2.43
CA GLN A 76 1.56 36.69 1.60
C GLN A 76 2.65 35.63 1.42
N ALA A 77 3.92 36.05 1.37
CA ALA A 77 5.04 35.11 1.29
C ALA A 77 5.10 34.19 2.52
N MET A 78 4.91 34.75 3.72
CA MET A 78 4.93 33.96 4.96
C MET A 78 3.76 32.98 5.03
N GLN A 79 2.56 33.41 4.61
CA GLN A 79 1.39 32.53 4.54
C GLN A 79 1.59 31.37 3.55
N ARG A 80 2.27 31.63 2.42
CA ARG A 80 2.62 30.58 1.46
C ARG A 80 3.62 29.58 2.04
N THR A 81 4.70 30.06 2.65
CA THR A 81 5.69 29.19 3.30
C THR A 81 5.06 28.36 4.42
N GLN A 82 4.14 28.94 5.21
CA GLN A 82 3.38 28.18 6.19
C GLN A 82 2.63 27.02 5.56
N LYS A 83 1.83 27.33 4.52
CA LYS A 83 1.04 26.33 3.82
C LYS A 83 1.92 25.22 3.23
N GLU A 84 3.05 25.58 2.62
CA GLU A 84 4.00 24.60 2.07
C GLU A 84 4.56 23.67 3.14
N LEU A 85 4.87 24.19 4.34
CA LEU A 85 5.33 23.38 5.47
C LEU A 85 4.23 22.48 6.03
N GLU A 86 2.98 22.96 6.09
CA GLU A 86 1.81 22.17 6.50
C GLU A 86 1.49 21.05 5.51
N ASP A 87 1.50 21.36 4.20
CA ASP A 87 1.29 20.38 3.14
C ASP A 87 2.38 19.30 3.17
N LYS A 88 3.65 19.71 3.36
CA LYS A 88 4.77 18.78 3.52
C LYS A 88 4.65 17.93 4.79
N LEU A 89 4.20 18.50 5.90
CA LEU A 89 3.97 17.76 7.14
C LEU A 89 2.92 16.67 6.92
N LEU A 90 1.82 17.00 6.26
CA LEU A 90 0.75 16.06 5.95
C LEU A 90 1.21 14.95 5.00
N GLU A 91 2.05 15.26 4.02
CA GLU A 91 2.70 14.27 3.16
C GLU A 91 3.56 13.29 3.97
N ILE A 92 4.42 13.81 4.86
CA ILE A 92 5.28 13.00 5.71
C ILE A 92 4.44 12.10 6.62
N GLU A 93 3.36 12.60 7.20
CA GLU A 93 2.47 11.80 8.04
C GLU A 93 1.79 10.66 7.28
N ARG A 94 1.35 10.91 6.04
CA ARG A 94 0.84 9.84 5.16
C ARG A 94 1.91 8.81 4.85
N ALA A 95 3.13 9.25 4.53
CA ALA A 95 4.26 8.36 4.26
C ALA A 95 4.60 7.49 5.48
N ILE A 96 4.63 8.08 6.68
CA ILE A 96 4.81 7.33 7.94
C ILE A 96 3.67 6.32 8.13
N GLY A 97 2.41 6.70 7.86
CA GLY A 97 1.26 5.81 7.96
C GLY A 97 1.36 4.59 7.04
N VAL A 98 1.90 4.76 5.83
CA VAL A 98 2.19 3.65 4.90
C VAL A 98 3.35 2.81 5.41
N MET A 99 4.47 3.45 5.75
CA MET A 99 5.70 2.76 6.17
C MET A 99 5.56 2.10 7.54
N SER A 100 4.64 2.53 8.41
CA SER A 100 4.45 1.95 9.74
C SER A 100 3.66 0.64 9.74
N LYS A 101 2.95 0.33 8.65
CA LYS A 101 2.27 -0.97 8.52
C LYS A 101 3.34 -2.04 8.31
N LYS A 102 3.31 -3.09 9.14
CA LYS A 102 4.20 -4.24 8.98
C LYS A 102 3.86 -4.97 7.67
N GLN A 103 4.89 -5.39 6.92
CA GLN A 103 4.78 -6.07 5.63
C GLN A 103 4.30 -7.52 5.73
#